data_AF-A0A074XGG4-F1
#
_entry.id   AF-A0A074XGG4-F1
#
_cell.length_a   1.000
_cell.length_b   1.000
_cell.length_c   1.000
_cell.angle_alpha   90.00
_cell.angle_beta   90.00
_cell.angle_gamma   90.00
#
_symmetry.space_group_name_H-M   'P 1'
#
loop_
_entity.id
_entity.type
_entity.pdbx_description
1 polymer ?
#
loop_
_entity_poly.entity_id
_entity_poly.type
_entity_poly.pdbx_seq_one_letter_code
_entity_poly.pdbx_strand_id
1 'polypeptide(L)' 'IKFIDAVDRNFTLPWHLAKTWKGMEALIKQAFVNIEHIGPHVANGHYHLLGPNNEIILPQVWEVVVQP' A
#
# COMPACT_ATOMS: atom_id res chain seq x y z
N ILE A 1 -1.45 10.81 -2.40
CA ILE A 1 -0.66 9.65 -2.89
C ILE A 1 -1.44 8.94 -3.98
N LYS A 2 -0.79 8.67 -5.13
CA LYS A 2 -1.33 7.78 -6.17
C LYS A 2 -0.89 6.35 -5.86
N PHE A 3 -1.82 5.42 -5.83
CA PHE A 3 -1.55 4.01 -5.52
C PHE A 3 -2.18 3.14 -6.60
N ILE A 4 -1.39 2.22 -7.15
CA ILE A 4 -1.85 1.17 -8.05
C ILE A 4 -1.65 -0.14 -7.32
N ASP A 5 -2.68 -0.97 -7.30
CA ASP A 5 -2.64 -2.25 -6.63
C ASP A 5 -2.30 -3.40 -7.59
N ALA A 6 -2.17 -4.62 -7.04
CA ALA A 6 -1.79 -5.80 -7.81
C ALA A 6 -2.86 -6.28 -8.83
N VAL A 7 -4.03 -5.64 -8.89
CA VAL A 7 -5.10 -5.94 -9.84
C VAL A 7 -5.43 -4.71 -10.72
N ASP A 8 -4.45 -3.81 -10.89
CA ASP A 8 -4.49 -2.63 -11.74
C ASP A 8 -5.56 -1.58 -11.40
N ARG A 9 -6.04 -1.55 -10.15
CA ARG A 9 -6.94 -0.49 -9.67
C ARG A 9 -6.15 0.74 -9.26
N ASN A 10 -6.60 1.91 -9.71
CA ASN A 10 -6.00 3.19 -9.37
C ASN A 10 -6.74 3.86 -8.21
N PHE A 11 -6.00 4.26 -7.18
CA PHE A 11 -6.52 4.98 -6.02
C PHE A 11 -5.82 6.33 -5.84
N THR A 12 -6.59 7.33 -5.41
CA THR A 12 -6.04 8.57 -4.85
C THR A 12 -6.25 8.55 -3.35
N LEU A 13 -5.19 8.30 -2.59
CA LEU A 13 -5.22 8.18 -1.15
C LEU A 13 -4.94 9.54 -0.50
N PRO A 14 -5.77 10.00 0.47
CA PRO A 14 -5.52 11.22 1.22
C PRO A 14 -4.18 11.15 1.98
N TRP A 15 -3.36 12.19 1.83
CA TRP A 15 -2.02 12.23 2.44
C TRP A 15 -2.05 11.96 3.95
N HIS A 16 -2.96 12.60 4.69
CA HIS A 16 -3.05 12.46 6.13
C HIS A 16 -3.35 11.02 6.61
N LEU A 17 -3.95 10.19 5.75
CA LEU A 17 -4.22 8.77 6.03
C LEU A 17 -3.06 7.85 5.65
N ALA A 18 -2.30 8.21 4.62
CA ALA A 18 -1.27 7.35 4.04
C ALA A 18 0.18 7.76 4.40
N LYS A 19 0.38 8.91 5.06
CA LYS A 19 1.72 9.43 5.45
C LYS A 19 2.47 8.58 6.50
N THR A 20 1.84 7.56 7.08
CA THR A 20 2.49 6.61 8.01
C THR A 20 2.34 5.20 7.48
N TRP A 21 3.29 4.32 7.77
CA TRP A 21 3.22 2.92 7.31
C TRP A 21 1.94 2.26 7.80
N LYS A 22 1.61 2.44 9.08
CA LYS A 22 0.38 1.90 9.69
C LYS A 22 -0.88 2.36 8.96
N GLY A 23 -0.94 3.63 8.58
CA GLY A 23 -2.07 4.19 7.83
C GLY A 23 -2.15 3.63 6.41
N MET A 24 -1.02 3.55 5.70
CA MET A 24 -0.94 2.94 4.38
C MET A 24 -1.32 1.45 4.41
N GLU A 25 -0.79 0.69 5.36
CA GLU A 25 -1.10 -0.74 5.57
C GLU A 25 -2.60 -0.95 5.83
N ALA A 26 -3.23 -0.10 6.63
CA ALA A 26 -4.67 -0.16 6.87
C ALA A 26 -5.48 0.05 5.59
N LEU A 27 -5.11 1.04 4.77
CA LEU A 27 -5.76 1.31 3.48
C LEU A 27 -5.58 0.14 2.50
N ILE A 28 -4.38 -0.43 2.43
CA ILE A 28 -4.08 -1.62 1.61
C ILE A 28 -4.96 -2.78 2.06
N LYS A 29 -4.97 -3.12 3.36
CA LYS A 29 -5.80 -4.23 3.87
C LYS A 29 -7.27 -4.04 3.54
N GLN A 30 -7.80 -2.82 3.69
CA GLN A 30 -9.18 -2.49 3.33
C GLN A 30 -9.47 -2.69 1.83
N ALA A 31 -8.54 -2.32 0.95
CA ALA A 31 -8.72 -2.45 -0.49
C ALA A 31 -8.82 -3.92 -0.96
N PHE A 32 -8.27 -4.86 -0.19
CA PHE A 32 -8.18 -6.28 -0.56
C PHE A 32 -9.13 -7.21 0.21
N VAL A 33 -9.98 -6.71 1.12
CA VAL A 33 -10.88 -7.52 1.97
C VAL A 33 -11.71 -8.53 1.17
N ASN A 34 -12.23 -8.12 0.01
CA ASN A 34 -13.14 -8.92 -0.81
C ASN A 34 -12.48 -9.51 -2.07
N ILE A 35 -11.15 -9.47 -2.17
CA ILE A 35 -10.46 -10.07 -3.32
C ILE A 35 -10.12 -11.52 -2.98
N GLU A 36 -10.83 -12.43 -3.63
CA GLU A 36 -10.63 -13.86 -3.47
C GLU A 36 -9.16 -14.25 -3.76
N HIS A 37 -8.63 -15.18 -2.98
CA HIS A 37 -7.23 -15.63 -2.98
C HIS A 37 -6.17 -14.59 -2.55
N ILE A 38 -6.22 -13.34 -3.02
CA ILE A 38 -5.19 -12.33 -2.71
C ILE A 38 -5.41 -11.69 -1.33
N GLY A 39 -6.66 -11.47 -0.94
CA GLY A 39 -7.04 -10.83 0.33
C GLY A 39 -6.35 -11.43 1.56
N PRO A 40 -6.36 -12.77 1.75
CA PRO A 40 -5.67 -13.42 2.86
C PRO A 40 -4.14 -13.17 2.89
N HIS A 41 -3.49 -13.13 1.73
CA HIS A 41 -2.05 -12.83 1.66
C HIS A 41 -1.77 -11.37 2.07
N VAL A 42 -2.60 -10.44 1.58
CA VAL A 42 -2.48 -9.02 1.92
C VAL A 42 -2.77 -8.77 3.40
N ALA A 43 -3.78 -9.43 3.97
CA ALA A 43 -4.11 -9.33 5.40
C ALA A 43 -2.93 -9.77 6.30
N ASN A 44 -2.18 -10.78 5.87
CA ASN A 44 -0.98 -11.30 6.54
C ASN A 44 0.30 -10.52 6.24
N GLY A 45 0.25 -9.46 5.43
CA GLY A 45 1.45 -8.66 5.10
C GLY A 45 2.34 -9.30 4.03
N HIS A 46 1.85 -10.28 3.27
CA HIS A 46 2.62 -10.96 2.23
C HIS A 46 2.60 -10.16 0.91
N TYR A 47 3.16 -8.95 0.93
CA TYR A 47 3.28 -8.08 -0.24
C TYR A 47 4.48 -7.14 -0.10
N HIS A 48 4.92 -6.58 -1.23
CA HIS A 48 5.86 -5.48 -1.26
C HIS A 48 5.17 -4.24 -1.82
N LEU A 49 5.56 -3.07 -1.33
CA LEU A 49 5.24 -1.81 -2.01
C LEU A 49 6.37 -1.49 -2.96
N LEU A 50 5.99 -1.09 -4.17
CA LEU A 50 6.92 -0.64 -5.19
C LEU A 50 6.87 0.88 -5.28
N GLY A 51 8.05 1.50 -5.33
CA GLY A 51 8.19 2.90 -5.67
C GLY A 51 8.03 3.13 -7.18
N PRO A 52 8.07 4.40 -7.62
CA PRO A 52 7.90 4.76 -9.03
C PRO A 52 8.92 4.14 -9.98
N ASN A 53 10.08 3.68 -9.48
CA ASN A 53 11.14 3.05 -10.27
C ASN A 53 11.23 1.53 -10.04
N ASN A 54 10.15 0.91 -9.55
CA ASN A 54 10.05 -0.52 -9.21
C ASN A 54 10.99 -0.98 -8.08
N GLU A 55 11.50 -0.06 -7.27
CA GLU A 55 12.23 -0.37 -6.05
C GLU A 55 11.28 -0.83 -4.94
N ILE A 56 11.71 -1.81 -4.12
CA ILE A 56 10.93 -2.23 -2.95
C ILE A 56 11.06 -1.17 -1.85
N ILE A 57 9.93 -0.66 -1.36
CA ILE A 57 9.86 0.23 -0.21
C ILE A 57 9.63 -0.61 1.04
N LEU A 58 10.56 -0.53 2.00
CA LEU A 58 10.43 -1.21 3.29
C LEU A 58 9.51 -0.41 4.24
N PRO A 59 8.71 -1.08 5.08
CA PRO A 59 7.87 -0.42 6.09
C PRO A 59 8.64 0.59 6.96
N GLN A 60 9.87 0.27 7.33
CA GLN A 60 10.71 1.06 8.25
C GLN A 60 11.15 2.42 7.69
N VAL A 61 11.15 2.58 6.37
CA VAL A 61 11.59 3.81 5.69
C VAL A 61 10.43 4.57 5.06
N TRP A 62 9.19 4.08 5.22
CA TRP A 62 8.00 4.61 4.56
C TRP A 62 7.86 6.11 4.78
N GLU A 63 7.88 6.57 6.03
CA GLU A 63 7.71 7.98 6.41
C GLU A 63 8.79 8.90 5.83
N VAL A 64 9.95 8.37 5.45
CA VAL A 64 11.07 9.13 4.88
C VAL A 64 10.98 9.19 3.35
N VAL A 65 10.51 8.09 2.74
CA VAL A 65 10.42 7.95 1.28
C VAL A 65 9.15 8.61 0.73
N VAL A 66 8.05 8.52 1.47
CA VAL A 66 6.75 8.98 1.02
C VAL A 66 6.64 10.50 1.10
N GLN A 67 6.07 11.13 0.07
CA GLN A 67 5.90 12.58 -0.03
C GLN A 67 4.47 12.93 -0.50
N PRO A 68 3.96 14.14 -0.18
CA PRO A 68 2.62 14.60 -0.56
C PRO A 68 2.30 14.51 -2.06
#